data_AF-A0A8J4GLM3-F1
#
_entry.id   AF-A0A8J4GLM3-F1
#
_cell.length_a   1.000
_cell.length_b   1.000
_cell.length_c   1.000
_cell.angle_alpha   90.00
_cell.angle_beta   90.00
_cell.angle_gamma   90.00
#
_symmetry.space_group_name_H-M   'P 1'
#
loop_
_entity.id
_entity.type
_entity.pdbx_description
1 polymer ?
#
loop_
_entity_poly.entity_id
_entity_poly.type
_entity_poly.pdbx_seq_one_letter_code
_entity_poly.pdbx_strand_id
1 'polypeptide(L)'
;MRKASEYVMARAVARLPLLLSLLPLLLVISSLGKSEGWISTAASNDVFSMASMETLAQAADAGASVTAGAASAGQEEAAHRRRQLLDSACSTTDGSAAAVLSCTNAVRANPDIMADYVRLGCIDATTLAGLRNPPRLPLTSSKALDNASMIHNSKMVAAKKLSYQLPGEDDMGKLARASGYNWYRLSMSIAMGPRSAREVVALLLCNQANRDLMFSCMFTDIGVAAGGGFFTQVYGCTNRFTCYSCGNPFSTPSPSPPPSPPSSPSPPPSPSPPPSPPPSPSPPPSPPSPRPPPPPLRSPSPPPRPAPLPPAKPSPAPRTPPPQRLPSPSLKPSPARPLPLPPSPSSSKPAPRFPPPSSKPPPRAPSPPPPQKYTCSLTDASATAIMECVNAVRLNPALMSDMPCYASVEANVTSPPRLPLLVNSKLSAAAAAHNNLMVANNSFNSAFPGEPVLRDRLLNNSYSFSFAAEQYAYGVRNAFDLIGLWFCSSGSRGLLFSCQLTEIGAASAAGFATQTYGCPGATCNSCAPQPPPPPPPPPPLPSPPPPPSPPPPLP
;
A
#
# COMPACT_ATOMS: atom_id res chain seq x y z
N MET A 1 -38.76 -25.80 -13.79
CA MET A 1 -39.72 -25.88 -14.92
C MET A 1 -41.04 -25.33 -14.42
N ARG A 2 -41.73 -24.34 -15.00
CA ARG A 2 -41.67 -23.66 -16.29
C ARG A 2 -42.55 -22.40 -16.18
N LYS A 3 -42.11 -21.33 -16.87
CA LYS A 3 -42.87 -20.32 -17.65
C LYS A 3 -43.81 -19.37 -16.87
N ALA A 4 -43.65 -18.03 -16.91
CA ALA A 4 -43.48 -17.04 -18.00
C ALA A 4 -44.82 -16.52 -18.57
N SER A 5 -45.00 -15.19 -18.52
CA SER A 5 -45.52 -14.26 -19.56
C SER A 5 -45.77 -12.89 -18.89
N GLU A 6 -45.14 -11.76 -19.21
CA GLU A 6 -45.14 -10.91 -20.43
C GLU A 6 -46.42 -10.09 -20.72
N TYR A 7 -46.22 -8.74 -20.79
CA TYR A 7 -46.64 -7.79 -21.85
C TYR A 7 -47.78 -6.74 -21.65
N VAL A 8 -47.53 -5.53 -22.22
CA VAL A 8 -48.42 -4.45 -22.78
C VAL A 8 -48.57 -3.13 -21.95
N MET A 9 -47.82 -2.03 -22.25
CA MET A 9 -48.06 -0.85 -23.16
C MET A 9 -48.51 0.41 -22.36
N ALA A 10 -48.41 1.69 -22.75
CA ALA A 10 -47.57 2.53 -23.62
C ALA A 10 -48.09 4.01 -23.54
N ARG A 11 -47.16 4.99 -23.59
CA ARG A 11 -47.25 6.38 -24.15
C ARG A 11 -48.36 7.39 -23.76
N ALA A 12 -47.92 8.62 -23.40
CA ALA A 12 -48.43 9.88 -23.96
C ALA A 12 -47.33 10.97 -23.96
N VAL A 13 -47.35 11.84 -24.98
CA VAL A 13 -46.26 12.73 -25.45
C VAL A 13 -46.76 14.18 -25.55
N ALA A 14 -45.87 15.14 -25.26
CA ALA A 14 -45.74 16.54 -25.75
C ALA A 14 -46.67 17.69 -25.26
N ARG A 15 -46.09 18.81 -24.77
CA ARG A 15 -45.82 20.09 -25.49
C ARG A 15 -45.24 21.20 -24.54
N LEU A 16 -44.28 21.99 -25.06
CA LEU A 16 -43.55 23.21 -24.58
C LEU A 16 -44.45 24.49 -24.52
N PRO A 17 -44.03 25.75 -24.18
CA PRO A 17 -42.94 26.34 -23.34
C PRO A 17 -43.30 27.67 -22.54
N LEU A 18 -42.31 28.25 -21.83
CA LEU A 18 -41.99 29.68 -21.52
C LEU A 18 -43.02 30.68 -20.89
N LEU A 19 -42.71 31.26 -19.71
CA LEU A 19 -42.57 32.72 -19.42
C LEU A 19 -42.52 33.06 -17.90
N LEU A 20 -41.75 34.11 -17.57
CA LEU A 20 -41.55 34.85 -16.29
C LEU A 20 -40.73 34.11 -15.20
N SER A 21 -39.47 34.44 -14.86
CA SER A 21 -38.76 35.70 -14.55
C SER A 21 -39.31 36.48 -13.35
N LEU A 22 -38.44 36.61 -12.33
CA LEU A 22 -38.37 37.61 -11.24
C LEU A 22 -38.74 37.17 -9.80
N LEU A 23 -37.66 36.79 -9.10
CA LEU A 23 -37.21 37.15 -7.74
C LEU A 23 -37.64 36.40 -6.46
N PRO A 24 -36.69 36.31 -5.48
CA PRO A 24 -36.68 35.41 -4.31
C PRO A 24 -36.81 36.15 -2.96
N LEU A 25 -37.03 35.44 -1.83
CA LEU A 25 -36.44 35.76 -0.51
C LEU A 25 -36.79 34.68 0.55
N LEU A 26 -35.81 34.40 1.43
CA LEU A 26 -35.91 33.77 2.77
C LEU A 26 -36.26 32.27 2.88
N LEU A 27 -35.25 31.44 3.17
CA LEU A 27 -35.08 30.76 4.48
C LEU A 27 -33.95 29.70 4.45
N VAL A 28 -32.74 30.05 4.88
CA VAL A 28 -31.80 29.10 5.51
C VAL A 28 -30.89 29.90 6.44
N ILE A 29 -31.20 29.95 7.75
CA ILE A 29 -30.22 29.73 8.84
C ILE A 29 -31.02 29.32 10.09
N SER A 30 -30.91 28.06 10.50
CA SER A 30 -31.14 27.61 11.88
C SER A 30 -30.47 26.26 12.08
N SER A 31 -29.35 26.26 12.80
CA SER A 31 -28.98 25.30 13.86
C SER A 31 -27.46 25.08 13.91
N LEU A 32 -26.76 26.04 14.52
CA LEU A 32 -25.58 25.78 15.34
C LEU A 32 -25.95 26.23 16.74
N GLY A 33 -26.05 25.30 17.67
CA GLY A 33 -26.31 25.57 19.07
C GLY A 33 -25.66 24.52 19.94
N LYS A 34 -24.60 24.92 20.67
CA LYS A 34 -24.49 24.86 22.13
C LYS A 34 -23.04 24.91 22.57
N SER A 35 -22.69 25.95 23.34
CA SER A 35 -22.40 25.80 24.77
C SER A 35 -22.19 27.17 25.43
N GLU A 36 -22.96 27.38 26.50
CA GLU A 36 -22.98 28.48 27.48
C GLU A 36 -21.63 28.58 28.24
N GLY A 37 -21.24 29.66 28.93
CA GLY A 37 -21.91 30.92 29.25
C GLY A 37 -21.11 31.78 30.25
N TRP A 38 -21.76 32.85 30.72
CA TRP A 38 -21.55 33.64 31.96
C TRP A 38 -20.32 34.59 32.01
N ILE A 39 -20.32 35.84 32.51
CA ILE A 39 -21.24 36.74 33.26
C ILE A 39 -20.69 38.18 33.16
N SER A 40 -21.61 39.18 33.09
CA SER A 40 -21.62 40.59 33.59
C SER A 40 -20.42 41.53 33.35
N THR A 41 -20.60 42.83 33.10
CA THR A 41 -21.34 43.82 33.94
C THR A 41 -21.69 45.11 33.18
N ALA A 42 -22.89 45.63 33.49
CA ALA A 42 -23.30 47.02 33.81
C ALA A 42 -22.88 48.19 32.89
N ALA A 43 -23.88 48.86 32.29
CA ALA A 43 -24.39 50.21 32.61
C ALA A 43 -23.44 51.37 32.21
N SER A 44 -23.84 52.44 31.53
CA SER A 44 -25.08 53.22 31.62
C SER A 44 -25.21 54.11 30.37
N ASN A 45 -26.43 54.58 30.13
CA ASN A 45 -26.86 55.41 29.01
C ASN A 45 -26.18 56.80 28.96
N ASP A 46 -25.89 57.27 27.75
CA ASP A 46 -26.14 58.67 27.37
C ASP A 46 -26.53 58.76 25.89
N VAL A 47 -27.54 59.60 25.65
CA VAL A 47 -28.26 59.77 24.38
C VAL A 47 -27.48 60.73 23.47
N PHE A 48 -27.16 60.30 22.24
CA PHE A 48 -26.68 61.18 21.16
C PHE A 48 -27.40 60.87 19.83
N SER A 49 -28.13 61.86 19.34
CA SER A 49 -28.62 62.15 17.98
C SER A 49 -28.76 61.03 16.92
N MET A 50 -29.99 60.84 16.42
CA MET A 50 -30.41 59.91 15.35
C MET A 50 -29.95 60.27 13.91
N ALA A 51 -28.91 61.08 13.70
CA ALA A 51 -28.47 61.48 12.35
C ALA A 51 -27.18 60.79 11.84
N SER A 52 -26.59 59.85 12.61
CA SER A 52 -25.33 59.18 12.24
C SER A 52 -25.44 57.65 12.04
N MET A 53 -26.65 57.08 12.06
CA MET A 53 -26.86 55.62 11.97
C MET A 53 -27.26 55.12 10.58
N GLU A 54 -27.80 55.95 9.69
CA GLU A 54 -28.17 55.50 8.33
C GLU A 54 -26.96 55.39 7.38
N THR A 55 -25.92 56.21 7.57
CA THR A 55 -24.72 56.20 6.70
C THR A 55 -23.75 55.05 7.04
N LEU A 56 -23.80 54.51 8.26
CA LEU A 56 -22.96 53.36 8.68
C LEU A 56 -23.60 52.00 8.38
N ALA A 57 -24.94 51.92 8.34
CA ALA A 57 -25.65 50.69 7.97
C ALA A 57 -25.52 50.36 6.47
N GLN A 58 -25.53 51.37 5.60
CA GLN A 58 -25.37 51.18 4.14
C GLN A 58 -23.92 50.88 3.70
N ALA A 59 -22.92 51.33 4.48
CA ALA A 59 -21.51 50.97 4.24
C ALA A 59 -21.17 49.55 4.71
N ALA A 60 -21.80 49.07 5.78
CA ALA A 60 -21.61 47.72 6.30
C ALA A 60 -22.25 46.64 5.41
N ASP A 61 -23.43 46.91 4.83
CA ASP A 61 -24.13 45.98 3.94
C ASP A 61 -23.44 45.88 2.55
N ALA A 62 -22.96 47.00 2.01
CA ALA A 62 -22.17 47.01 0.78
C ALA A 62 -20.80 46.31 0.95
N GLY A 63 -20.13 46.50 2.10
CA GLY A 63 -18.88 45.80 2.42
C GLY A 63 -19.05 44.30 2.64
N ALA A 64 -20.14 43.88 3.30
CA ALA A 64 -20.46 42.46 3.53
C ALA A 64 -20.89 41.74 2.23
N SER A 65 -21.65 42.40 1.36
CA SER A 65 -22.08 41.84 0.07
C SER A 65 -20.93 41.71 -0.94
N VAL A 66 -20.02 42.70 -0.99
CA VAL A 66 -18.82 42.63 -1.86
C VAL A 66 -17.81 41.59 -1.37
N THR A 67 -17.64 41.43 -0.05
CA THR A 67 -16.74 40.40 0.51
C THR A 67 -17.32 38.99 0.43
N ALA A 68 -18.64 38.81 0.62
CA ALA A 68 -19.32 37.53 0.37
C ALA A 68 -19.37 37.17 -1.12
N GLY A 69 -19.55 38.16 -2.01
CA GLY A 69 -19.47 38.00 -3.47
C GLY A 69 -18.08 37.63 -3.95
N ALA A 70 -17.03 38.26 -3.42
CA ALA A 70 -15.64 37.92 -3.74
C ALA A 70 -15.21 36.56 -3.16
N ALA A 71 -15.69 36.20 -1.96
CA ALA A 71 -15.44 34.90 -1.36
C ALA A 71 -16.16 33.76 -2.10
N SER A 72 -17.40 33.97 -2.55
CA SER A 72 -18.16 32.99 -3.34
C SER A 72 -17.64 32.85 -4.77
N ALA A 73 -17.29 33.96 -5.44
CA ALA A 73 -16.63 33.93 -6.74
C ALA A 73 -15.24 33.25 -6.67
N GLY A 74 -14.45 33.52 -5.62
CA GLY A 74 -13.18 32.84 -5.38
C GLY A 74 -13.33 31.33 -5.08
N GLN A 75 -14.42 30.94 -4.41
CA GLN A 75 -14.75 29.53 -4.17
C GLN A 75 -15.24 28.82 -5.44
N GLU A 76 -16.05 29.48 -6.26
CA GLU A 76 -16.50 28.94 -7.55
C GLU A 76 -15.35 28.81 -8.56
N GLU A 77 -14.46 29.80 -8.62
CA GLU A 77 -13.27 29.75 -9.49
C GLU A 77 -12.28 28.68 -9.01
N ALA A 78 -12.08 28.53 -7.69
CA ALA A 78 -11.29 27.43 -7.14
C ALA A 78 -11.94 26.06 -7.40
N ALA A 79 -13.27 25.94 -7.32
CA ALA A 79 -13.99 24.71 -7.65
C ALA A 79 -13.95 24.39 -9.15
N HIS A 80 -14.00 25.40 -10.00
CA HIS A 80 -13.88 25.27 -11.46
C HIS A 80 -12.46 24.87 -11.86
N ARG A 81 -11.44 25.52 -11.29
CA ARG A 81 -10.02 25.19 -11.51
C ARG A 81 -9.69 23.79 -10.97
N ARG A 82 -10.30 23.40 -9.84
CA ARG A 82 -10.24 22.03 -9.31
C ARG A 82 -10.90 21.05 -10.29
N ARG A 83 -12.11 21.32 -10.81
CA ARG A 83 -12.77 20.51 -11.84
C ARG A 83 -11.91 20.36 -13.11
N GLN A 84 -11.28 21.43 -13.59
CA GLN A 84 -10.38 21.39 -14.74
C GLN A 84 -9.13 20.53 -14.49
N LEU A 85 -8.50 20.64 -13.31
CA LEU A 85 -7.38 19.77 -12.91
C LEU A 85 -7.81 18.30 -12.84
N LEU A 86 -8.98 18.05 -12.26
CA LEU A 86 -9.59 16.73 -12.14
C LEU A 86 -9.96 16.12 -13.50
N ASP A 87 -10.47 16.89 -14.45
CA ASP A 87 -10.77 16.42 -15.82
C ASP A 87 -9.50 16.23 -16.66
N SER A 88 -8.44 17.00 -16.42
CA SER A 88 -7.13 16.80 -17.08
C SER A 88 -6.39 15.55 -16.57
N ALA A 89 -6.60 15.17 -15.31
CA ALA A 89 -5.88 14.08 -14.67
C ALA A 89 -6.67 12.76 -14.65
N CYS A 90 -7.98 12.84 -14.40
CA CYS A 90 -8.89 11.71 -14.28
C CYS A 90 -10.16 11.95 -15.09
N SER A 91 -10.08 11.61 -16.37
CA SER A 91 -11.18 11.78 -17.33
C SER A 91 -12.47 11.10 -16.84
N THR A 92 -13.58 11.84 -16.98
CA THR A 92 -14.94 11.41 -16.68
C THR A 92 -15.66 10.81 -17.88
N THR A 93 -15.06 10.89 -19.07
CA THR A 93 -15.67 10.44 -20.33
C THR A 93 -14.80 9.46 -21.11
N ASP A 94 -13.48 9.45 -20.88
CA ASP A 94 -12.55 8.54 -21.53
C ASP A 94 -12.18 7.38 -20.61
N GLY A 95 -12.53 6.15 -21.03
CA GLY A 95 -12.17 4.89 -20.40
C GLY A 95 -11.02 4.17 -21.10
N SER A 96 -10.23 4.85 -21.95
CA SER A 96 -9.08 4.25 -22.62
C SER A 96 -8.02 3.79 -21.60
N ALA A 97 -7.21 2.81 -22.00
CA ALA A 97 -6.08 2.36 -21.18
C ALA A 97 -5.12 3.51 -20.84
N ALA A 98 -4.90 4.44 -21.78
CA ALA A 98 -4.08 5.62 -21.58
C ALA A 98 -4.70 6.58 -20.54
N ALA A 99 -6.01 6.83 -20.60
CA ALA A 99 -6.69 7.66 -19.61
C ALA A 99 -6.67 7.01 -18.21
N VAL A 100 -6.87 5.69 -18.13
CA VAL A 100 -6.80 4.94 -16.87
C VAL A 100 -5.39 5.01 -16.27
N LEU A 101 -4.35 4.85 -17.08
CA LEU A 101 -2.96 5.00 -16.66
C LEU A 101 -2.68 6.42 -16.14
N SER A 102 -3.09 7.44 -16.90
CA SER A 102 -2.95 8.85 -16.50
C SER A 102 -3.61 9.12 -15.15
N CYS A 103 -4.85 8.67 -14.98
CA CYS A 103 -5.59 8.83 -13.73
C CYS A 103 -4.96 8.07 -12.57
N THR A 104 -4.49 6.84 -12.81
CA THR A 104 -3.79 6.05 -11.78
C THR A 104 -2.56 6.77 -11.28
N ASN A 105 -1.72 7.30 -12.18
CA ASN A 105 -0.52 8.04 -11.83
C ASN A 105 -0.82 9.39 -11.16
N ALA A 106 -1.86 10.09 -11.60
CA ALA A 106 -2.30 11.32 -10.96
C ALA A 106 -2.78 11.09 -9.52
N VAL A 107 -3.58 10.04 -9.29
CA VAL A 107 -4.08 9.67 -7.95
C VAL A 107 -2.95 9.20 -7.05
N ARG A 108 -1.95 8.51 -7.58
CA ARG A 108 -0.72 8.17 -6.84
C ARG A 108 0.04 9.41 -6.38
N ALA A 109 0.21 10.39 -7.27
CA ALA A 109 0.90 11.63 -6.96
C ALA A 109 0.10 12.52 -6.00
N ASN A 110 -1.22 12.54 -6.14
CA ASN A 110 -2.12 13.32 -5.31
C ASN A 110 -3.47 12.60 -5.10
N PRO A 111 -3.64 11.90 -3.95
CA PRO A 111 -4.88 11.15 -3.69
C PRO A 111 -6.11 12.05 -3.48
N ASP A 112 -5.94 13.36 -3.27
CA ASP A 112 -7.06 14.31 -3.12
C ASP A 112 -7.86 14.54 -4.40
N ILE A 113 -7.30 14.16 -5.54
CA ILE A 113 -8.03 14.12 -6.81
C ILE A 113 -9.27 13.24 -6.69
N MET A 114 -9.27 12.26 -5.78
CA MET A 114 -10.42 11.40 -5.52
C MET A 114 -11.11 11.71 -4.19
N ALA A 115 -10.87 12.89 -3.60
CA ALA A 115 -11.50 13.28 -2.34
C ALA A 115 -13.03 13.33 -2.41
N ASP A 116 -13.62 13.50 -3.60
CA ASP A 116 -15.08 13.44 -3.77
C ASP A 116 -15.62 12.02 -3.47
N TYR A 117 -14.79 10.97 -3.64
CA TYR A 117 -15.13 9.59 -3.25
C TYR A 117 -15.03 9.36 -1.74
N VAL A 118 -14.33 10.20 -0.97
CA VAL A 118 -14.41 10.23 0.51
C VAL A 118 -15.82 10.57 0.95
N ARG A 119 -16.51 11.47 0.21
CA ARG A 119 -17.90 11.84 0.52
C ARG A 119 -18.91 10.74 0.16
N LEU A 120 -18.53 9.78 -0.67
CA LEU A 120 -19.31 8.59 -1.01
C LEU A 120 -19.05 7.39 -0.06
N GLY A 121 -18.20 7.57 0.96
CA GLY A 121 -18.03 6.62 2.07
C GLY A 121 -17.13 5.42 1.79
N CYS A 122 -16.38 5.40 0.68
CA CYS A 122 -15.59 4.21 0.32
C CYS A 122 -14.17 4.17 0.90
N ILE A 123 -13.61 5.33 1.28
CA ILE A 123 -12.38 5.46 2.06
C ILE A 123 -12.60 6.51 3.15
N ASP A 124 -12.15 6.24 4.37
CA ASP A 124 -12.24 7.20 5.48
C ASP A 124 -11.11 8.26 5.41
N ALA A 125 -11.27 9.32 6.19
CA ALA A 125 -10.28 10.41 6.26
C ALA A 125 -8.90 9.91 6.71
N THR A 126 -8.85 8.89 7.58
CA THR A 126 -7.62 8.26 8.06
C THR A 126 -6.88 7.55 6.94
N THR A 127 -7.59 6.80 6.11
CA THR A 127 -7.06 6.09 4.95
C THR A 127 -6.53 7.12 3.95
N LEU A 128 -7.31 8.15 3.62
CA LEU A 128 -6.86 9.20 2.71
C LEU A 128 -5.60 9.90 3.23
N ALA A 129 -5.51 10.18 4.53
CA ALA A 129 -4.29 10.74 5.14
C ALA A 129 -3.08 9.80 4.97
N GLY A 130 -3.28 8.49 5.14
CA GLY A 130 -2.24 7.48 4.92
C GLY A 130 -1.80 7.32 3.45
N LEU A 131 -2.65 7.66 2.48
CA LEU A 131 -2.29 7.63 1.06
C LEU A 131 -1.39 8.79 0.64
N ARG A 132 -1.40 9.91 1.38
CA ARG A 132 -0.57 11.09 1.08
C ARG A 132 0.92 10.82 1.30
N ASN A 133 1.24 9.93 2.24
CA ASN A 133 2.60 9.79 2.76
C ASN A 133 3.06 8.32 2.85
N PRO A 134 4.27 8.00 2.35
CA PRO A 134 5.13 8.86 1.54
C PRO A 134 4.50 9.21 0.18
N PRO A 135 4.95 10.26 -0.54
CA PRO A 135 4.49 10.52 -1.90
C PRO A 135 4.78 9.34 -2.83
N ARG A 136 3.83 8.92 -3.67
CA ARG A 136 4.05 7.84 -4.66
C ARG A 136 4.44 8.48 -5.97
N LEU A 137 5.61 8.12 -6.49
CA LEU A 137 6.05 8.49 -7.83
C LEU A 137 5.13 7.83 -8.88
N PRO A 138 4.94 8.47 -10.04
CA PRO A 138 4.27 7.85 -11.18
C PRO A 138 4.92 6.52 -11.55
N LEU A 139 4.10 5.53 -11.91
CA LEU A 139 4.55 4.27 -12.47
C LEU A 139 4.91 4.47 -13.94
N THR A 140 6.01 3.85 -14.36
CA THR A 140 6.47 3.84 -15.74
C THR A 140 5.61 2.89 -16.57
N SER A 141 5.10 3.36 -17.71
CA SER A 141 4.38 2.50 -18.64
C SER A 141 5.32 1.45 -19.22
N SER A 142 4.93 0.18 -19.17
CA SER A 142 5.68 -0.94 -19.75
C SER A 142 4.89 -1.59 -20.87
N LYS A 143 5.39 -1.48 -22.10
CA LYS A 143 4.77 -2.10 -23.28
C LYS A 143 4.62 -3.62 -23.13
N ALA A 144 5.55 -4.27 -22.45
CA ALA A 144 5.48 -5.70 -22.19
C ALA A 144 4.34 -6.04 -21.19
N LEU A 145 4.12 -5.19 -20.19
CA LEU A 145 2.97 -5.34 -19.29
C LEU A 145 1.66 -4.94 -19.95
N ASP A 146 1.65 -3.96 -20.86
CA ASP A 146 0.47 -3.62 -21.67
C ASP A 146 0.04 -4.84 -22.49
N ASN A 147 0.98 -5.50 -23.16
CA ASN A 147 0.73 -6.73 -23.92
C ASN A 147 0.15 -7.84 -23.03
N ALA A 148 0.75 -8.09 -21.86
CA ALA A 148 0.23 -9.10 -20.91
C ALA A 148 -1.19 -8.74 -20.42
N SER A 149 -1.42 -7.46 -20.11
CA SER A 149 -2.73 -6.94 -19.69
C SER A 149 -3.76 -7.11 -20.80
N MET A 150 -3.40 -6.82 -22.06
CA MET A 150 -4.29 -6.96 -23.21
C MET A 150 -4.67 -8.42 -23.47
N ILE A 151 -3.72 -9.36 -23.36
CA ILE A 151 -4.00 -10.79 -23.50
C ILE A 151 -5.05 -11.23 -22.47
N HIS A 152 -4.85 -10.89 -21.20
CA HIS A 152 -5.80 -11.24 -20.14
C HIS A 152 -7.16 -10.55 -20.32
N ASN A 153 -7.15 -9.24 -20.62
CA ASN A 153 -8.36 -8.47 -20.81
C ASN A 153 -9.19 -9.02 -21.98
N SER A 154 -8.56 -9.41 -23.09
CA SER A 154 -9.24 -10.00 -24.24
C SER A 154 -9.95 -11.32 -23.89
N LYS A 155 -9.37 -12.12 -23.00
CA LYS A 155 -10.00 -13.35 -22.51
C LYS A 155 -11.16 -13.05 -21.57
N MET A 156 -11.06 -12.06 -20.70
CA MET A 156 -12.20 -11.61 -19.88
C MET A 156 -13.36 -11.13 -20.76
N VAL A 157 -13.07 -10.38 -21.81
CA VAL A 157 -14.07 -9.93 -22.80
C VAL A 157 -14.73 -11.12 -23.49
N ALA A 158 -13.94 -12.08 -24.00
CA ALA A 158 -14.45 -13.27 -24.68
C ALA A 158 -15.31 -14.15 -23.75
N ALA A 159 -14.88 -14.31 -22.50
CA ALA A 159 -15.59 -15.09 -21.49
C ALA A 159 -16.76 -14.32 -20.84
N LYS A 160 -16.85 -12.99 -21.05
CA LYS A 160 -17.77 -12.08 -20.37
C LYS A 160 -17.75 -12.27 -18.85
N LYS A 161 -16.56 -12.47 -18.29
CA LYS A 161 -16.37 -12.84 -16.89
C LYS A 161 -15.18 -12.10 -16.29
N LEU A 162 -15.42 -11.41 -15.18
CA LEU A 162 -14.36 -10.84 -14.35
C LEU A 162 -13.68 -11.99 -13.59
N SER A 163 -12.40 -12.23 -13.88
CA SER A 163 -11.64 -13.31 -13.25
C SER A 163 -10.16 -13.04 -13.34
N TYR A 164 -9.42 -13.24 -12.24
CA TYR A 164 -7.96 -13.13 -12.23
C TYR A 164 -7.25 -14.24 -13.01
N GLN A 165 -7.96 -15.32 -13.36
CA GLN A 165 -7.43 -16.44 -14.13
C GLN A 165 -8.57 -17.16 -14.84
N LEU A 166 -8.53 -17.20 -16.17
CA LEU A 166 -9.52 -17.94 -16.94
C LEU A 166 -9.07 -19.39 -17.22
N PRO A 167 -10.01 -20.33 -17.44
CA PRO A 167 -9.67 -21.70 -17.79
C PRO A 167 -8.78 -21.77 -19.04
N GLY A 168 -7.67 -22.50 -18.95
CA GLY A 168 -6.72 -22.66 -20.06
C GLY A 168 -5.88 -21.43 -20.39
N GLU A 169 -5.95 -20.38 -19.56
CA GLU A 169 -5.06 -19.24 -19.66
C GLU A 169 -3.76 -19.48 -18.88
N ASP A 170 -2.63 -19.03 -19.43
CA ASP A 170 -1.37 -18.98 -18.69
C ASP A 170 -1.48 -18.03 -17.48
N ASP A 171 -0.80 -18.33 -16.39
CA ASP A 171 -0.76 -17.39 -15.27
C ASP A 171 -0.13 -16.06 -15.69
N MET A 172 -0.53 -14.97 -15.03
CA MET A 172 -0.05 -13.63 -15.35
C MET A 172 1.49 -13.52 -15.32
N GLY A 173 2.16 -14.33 -14.50
CA GLY A 173 3.62 -14.41 -14.46
C GLY A 173 4.22 -14.96 -15.76
N LYS A 174 3.63 -16.02 -16.32
CA LYS A 174 3.99 -16.55 -17.65
C LYS A 174 3.65 -15.57 -18.76
N LEU A 175 2.45 -14.96 -18.73
CA LEU A 175 2.03 -13.96 -19.71
C LEU A 175 2.99 -12.77 -19.77
N ALA A 176 3.40 -12.26 -18.60
CA ALA A 176 4.37 -11.16 -18.51
C ALA A 176 5.73 -11.55 -19.10
N ARG A 177 6.25 -12.75 -18.78
CA ARG A 177 7.53 -13.24 -19.36
C ARG A 177 7.43 -13.46 -20.86
N ALA A 178 6.36 -14.09 -21.33
CA ALA A 178 6.10 -14.29 -22.75
C ALA A 178 5.97 -12.97 -23.52
N SER A 179 5.47 -11.93 -22.84
CA SER A 179 5.39 -10.56 -23.37
C SER A 179 6.71 -9.78 -23.29
N GLY A 180 7.79 -10.40 -22.79
CA GLY A 180 9.12 -9.81 -22.69
C GLY A 180 9.41 -9.08 -21.37
N TYR A 181 8.55 -9.19 -20.37
CA TYR A 181 8.75 -8.55 -19.07
C TYR A 181 9.38 -9.53 -18.07
N ASN A 182 10.67 -9.34 -17.76
CA ASN A 182 11.38 -10.14 -16.77
C ASN A 182 11.11 -9.60 -15.36
N TRP A 183 10.02 -10.07 -14.73
CA TRP A 183 9.57 -9.58 -13.44
C TRP A 183 10.29 -10.22 -12.25
N TYR A 184 10.59 -9.39 -11.26
CA TYR A 184 10.90 -9.78 -9.88
C TYR A 184 9.64 -9.73 -9.00
N ARG A 185 8.84 -8.67 -9.13
CA ARG A 185 7.51 -8.56 -8.52
C ARG A 185 6.47 -8.31 -9.61
N LEU A 186 5.30 -8.90 -9.42
CA LEU A 186 4.17 -8.76 -10.32
C LEU A 186 2.87 -8.83 -9.53
N SER A 187 1.90 -8.01 -9.89
CA SER A 187 0.54 -8.11 -9.36
C SER A 187 -0.46 -7.54 -10.35
N MET A 188 -1.76 -7.76 -10.11
CA MET A 188 -2.81 -7.37 -11.03
C MET A 188 -4.02 -6.82 -10.29
N SER A 189 -4.65 -5.80 -10.87
CA SER A 189 -5.97 -5.30 -10.53
C SER A 189 -6.89 -5.44 -11.75
N ILE A 190 -8.13 -5.87 -11.55
CA ILE A 190 -9.14 -5.99 -12.62
C ILE A 190 -10.42 -5.27 -12.23
N ALA A 191 -11.14 -4.75 -13.22
CA ALA A 191 -12.43 -4.11 -13.06
C ALA A 191 -13.35 -4.42 -14.25
N MET A 192 -14.67 -4.35 -14.02
CA MET A 192 -15.69 -4.51 -15.04
C MET A 192 -16.84 -3.53 -14.79
N GLY A 193 -17.33 -2.88 -15.85
CA GLY A 193 -18.50 -2.00 -15.81
C GLY A 193 -18.23 -0.50 -15.95
N PRO A 194 -17.20 0.10 -15.30
CA PRO A 194 -16.86 1.50 -15.46
C PRO A 194 -16.72 1.94 -16.93
N ARG A 195 -17.05 3.20 -17.21
CA ARG A 195 -16.96 3.79 -18.56
C ARG A 195 -15.89 4.87 -18.68
N SER A 196 -15.35 5.33 -17.57
CA SER A 196 -14.33 6.38 -17.53
C SER A 196 -13.15 5.99 -16.66
N ALA A 197 -11.99 6.60 -16.94
CA ALA A 197 -10.78 6.43 -16.14
C ALA A 197 -11.02 6.75 -14.67
N ARG A 198 -11.79 7.81 -14.38
CA ARG A 198 -12.16 8.16 -13.01
C ARG A 198 -12.94 7.05 -12.32
N GLU A 199 -13.95 6.49 -12.98
CA GLU A 199 -14.76 5.41 -12.39
C GLU A 199 -13.94 4.13 -12.17
N VAL A 200 -13.04 3.79 -13.11
CA VAL A 200 -12.14 2.64 -12.97
C VAL A 200 -11.24 2.82 -11.75
N VAL A 201 -10.53 3.95 -11.68
CA VAL A 201 -9.60 4.24 -10.59
C VAL A 201 -10.33 4.37 -9.27
N ALA A 202 -11.54 4.94 -9.25
CA ALA A 202 -12.39 4.96 -8.06
C ALA A 202 -12.74 3.57 -7.56
N LEU A 203 -13.24 2.71 -8.44
CA LEU A 203 -13.64 1.35 -8.10
C LEU A 203 -12.48 0.56 -7.49
N LEU A 204 -11.30 0.70 -8.10
CA LEU A 204 -10.07 0.09 -7.61
C LEU A 204 -9.61 0.72 -6.29
N LEU A 205 -9.72 2.03 -6.14
CA LEU A 205 -9.35 2.74 -4.90
C LEU A 205 -10.24 2.34 -3.72
N CYS A 206 -11.52 2.07 -3.93
CA CYS A 206 -12.44 1.69 -2.86
C CYS A 206 -12.17 0.26 -2.35
N ASN A 207 -11.63 -0.63 -3.18
CA ASN A 207 -11.22 -1.97 -2.75
C ASN A 207 -9.84 -1.93 -2.05
N GLN A 208 -9.74 -2.43 -0.82
CA GLN A 208 -8.49 -2.39 -0.03
C GLN A 208 -7.31 -3.05 -0.75
N ALA A 209 -7.50 -4.22 -1.37
CA ALA A 209 -6.40 -4.94 -2.03
C ALA A 209 -5.91 -4.15 -3.26
N ASN A 210 -6.82 -3.68 -4.11
CA ASN A 210 -6.45 -2.89 -5.29
C ASN A 210 -5.83 -1.53 -4.91
N ARG A 211 -6.30 -0.90 -3.82
CA ARG A 211 -5.70 0.30 -3.25
C ARG A 211 -4.27 0.05 -2.78
N ASP A 212 -4.02 -1.06 -2.10
CA ASP A 212 -2.68 -1.44 -1.65
C ASP A 212 -1.74 -1.68 -2.83
N LEU A 213 -2.22 -2.23 -3.94
CA LEU A 213 -1.43 -2.37 -5.17
C LEU A 213 -1.14 -1.00 -5.81
N MET A 214 -2.18 -0.18 -5.99
CA MET A 214 -2.08 1.15 -6.59
C MET A 214 -1.16 2.08 -5.79
N PHE A 215 -1.07 1.95 -4.47
CA PHE A 215 -0.22 2.78 -3.61
C PHE A 215 1.01 2.03 -3.06
N SER A 216 1.27 0.82 -3.53
CA SER A 216 2.49 0.09 -3.18
C SER A 216 3.72 0.83 -3.72
N CYS A 217 4.71 0.97 -2.86
CA CYS A 217 6.04 1.45 -3.25
C CYS A 217 6.84 0.39 -4.02
N MET A 218 6.42 -0.87 -4.00
CA MET A 218 7.21 -2.00 -4.53
C MET A 218 7.04 -2.23 -6.03
N PHE A 219 6.31 -1.36 -6.73
CA PHE A 219 6.12 -1.41 -8.17
C PHE A 219 6.63 -0.13 -8.79
N THR A 220 7.40 -0.25 -9.87
CA THR A 220 7.92 0.89 -10.63
C THR A 220 7.28 0.98 -12.00
N ASP A 221 6.73 -0.13 -12.49
CA ASP A 221 6.16 -0.25 -13.82
C ASP A 221 4.69 -0.64 -13.74
N ILE A 222 3.94 -0.29 -14.79
CA ILE A 222 2.55 -0.68 -14.96
C ILE A 222 2.25 -0.95 -16.43
N GLY A 223 1.37 -1.90 -16.68
CA GLY A 223 0.67 -2.07 -17.95
C GLY A 223 -0.83 -1.96 -17.75
N VAL A 224 -1.53 -1.39 -18.72
CA VAL A 224 -2.98 -1.18 -18.65
C VAL A 224 -3.66 -1.64 -19.94
N ALA A 225 -4.75 -2.38 -19.79
CA ALA A 225 -5.64 -2.72 -20.88
C ALA A 225 -7.09 -2.35 -20.54
N ALA A 226 -7.81 -1.88 -21.55
CA ALA A 226 -9.23 -1.55 -21.47
C ALA A 226 -9.94 -2.02 -22.74
N GLY A 227 -11.13 -2.57 -22.61
CA GLY A 227 -11.93 -3.01 -23.76
C GLY A 227 -13.12 -3.88 -23.36
N GLY A 228 -14.22 -3.79 -24.12
CA GLY A 228 -15.43 -4.60 -23.88
C GLY A 228 -16.07 -4.43 -22.50
N GLY A 229 -15.82 -3.30 -21.82
CA GLY A 229 -16.26 -3.04 -20.45
C GLY A 229 -15.39 -3.66 -19.36
N PHE A 230 -14.25 -4.27 -19.73
CA PHE A 230 -13.25 -4.84 -18.82
C PHE A 230 -11.97 -4.01 -18.80
N PHE A 231 -11.32 -4.03 -17.64
CA PHE A 231 -10.07 -3.35 -17.38
C PHE A 231 -9.10 -4.27 -16.65
N THR A 232 -7.84 -4.18 -17.03
CA THR A 232 -6.73 -4.89 -16.40
C THR A 232 -5.58 -3.92 -16.18
N GLN A 233 -5.08 -3.82 -14.95
CA GLN A 233 -3.83 -3.14 -14.62
C GLN A 233 -2.85 -4.18 -14.06
N VAL A 234 -1.68 -4.31 -14.67
CA VAL A 234 -0.61 -5.19 -14.17
C VAL A 234 0.53 -4.32 -13.65
N TYR A 235 0.86 -4.46 -12.37
CA TYR A 235 1.96 -3.75 -11.73
C TYR A 235 3.20 -4.62 -11.72
N GLY A 236 4.35 -4.04 -12.02
CA GLY A 236 5.59 -4.77 -12.17
C GLY A 236 6.80 -4.08 -11.55
N CYS A 237 7.80 -4.88 -11.26
CA CYS A 237 9.16 -4.43 -11.08
C CYS A 237 10.12 -5.51 -11.59
N THR A 238 11.16 -5.12 -12.32
CA THR A 238 12.14 -6.05 -12.92
C THR A 238 13.32 -6.38 -12.01
N ASN A 239 13.67 -5.49 -11.07
CA ASN A 239 14.85 -5.65 -10.22
C ASN A 239 14.54 -5.35 -8.76
N ARG A 240 14.75 -6.37 -7.91
CA ARG A 240 14.57 -6.33 -6.46
C ARG A 240 15.14 -5.09 -5.77
N PHE A 241 16.30 -4.61 -6.21
CA PHE A 241 17.02 -3.50 -5.58
C PHE A 241 16.46 -2.13 -5.99
N THR A 242 15.68 -2.06 -7.07
CA THR A 242 15.11 -0.81 -7.59
C THR A 242 13.59 -0.78 -7.50
N CYS A 243 12.96 -1.77 -6.85
CA CYS A 243 11.51 -1.80 -6.62
C CYS A 243 11.11 -0.81 -5.51
N TYR A 244 11.31 0.49 -5.75
CA TYR A 244 10.88 1.54 -4.85
C TYR A 244 10.43 2.79 -5.62
N SER A 245 9.12 2.99 -5.67
CA SER A 245 8.47 4.13 -6.34
C SER A 245 7.91 5.17 -5.37
N CYS A 246 8.36 5.19 -4.12
CA CYS A 246 7.95 6.22 -3.18
C CYS A 246 9.08 7.23 -3.03
N GLY A 247 8.73 8.51 -2.99
CA GLY A 247 9.72 9.56 -2.75
C GLY A 247 10.31 9.39 -1.36
N ASN A 248 11.64 9.49 -1.24
CA ASN A 248 12.23 9.83 0.06
C ASN A 248 11.71 11.21 0.48
N PRO A 249 11.32 11.43 1.75
CA PRO A 249 10.94 12.76 2.23
C PRO A 249 12.09 13.80 2.11
N PHE A 250 13.31 13.36 1.78
CA PHE A 250 14.50 14.19 1.52
C PHE A 250 14.79 14.46 0.04
N SER A 251 13.91 14.04 -0.88
CA SER A 251 14.04 14.35 -2.31
C SER A 251 12.82 15.10 -2.81
N THR A 252 12.48 16.21 -2.15
CA THR A 252 12.03 17.36 -2.93
C THR A 252 13.27 17.85 -3.69
N PRO A 253 13.35 17.78 -5.03
CA PRO A 253 14.11 18.83 -5.69
C PRO A 253 13.48 20.12 -5.21
N SER A 254 14.28 20.98 -4.56
CA SER A 254 13.89 22.37 -4.34
C SER A 254 13.22 22.85 -5.63
N PRO A 255 12.04 23.51 -5.59
CA PRO A 255 11.52 24.15 -6.79
C PRO A 255 12.67 24.95 -7.38
N SER A 256 13.00 24.63 -8.64
CA SER A 256 13.99 25.40 -9.37
C SER A 256 13.57 26.86 -9.25
N PRO A 257 14.45 27.79 -8.86
CA PRO A 257 14.08 29.19 -8.71
C PRO A 257 13.35 29.64 -9.98
N PRO A 258 12.28 30.44 -9.86
CA PRO A 258 11.56 30.93 -11.03
C PRO A 258 12.58 31.54 -12.01
N PRO A 259 12.45 31.31 -13.33
CA PRO A 259 13.38 31.88 -14.28
C PRO A 259 13.44 33.39 -14.04
N SER A 260 14.65 33.90 -13.83
CA SER A 260 14.89 35.34 -13.73
C SER A 260 14.20 36.04 -14.89
N PRO A 261 13.53 37.19 -14.67
CA PRO A 261 12.93 37.94 -15.75
C PRO A 261 13.99 38.21 -16.83
N PRO A 262 13.62 38.14 -18.13
CA PRO A 262 14.57 38.34 -19.21
C PRO A 262 15.27 39.68 -19.03
N SER A 263 16.61 39.65 -19.04
CA SER A 263 17.44 40.84 -19.01
C SER A 263 17.02 41.73 -20.19
N SER A 264 16.71 42.99 -19.87
CA SER A 264 16.51 44.05 -20.85
C SER A 264 17.63 44.02 -21.92
N PRO A 265 17.31 44.16 -23.22
CA PRO A 265 18.32 44.14 -24.27
C PRO A 265 19.35 45.26 -24.03
N SER A 266 20.63 44.88 -23.99
CA SER A 266 21.74 45.84 -23.97
C SER A 266 21.70 46.74 -25.21
N PRO A 267 22.03 48.04 -25.08
CA PRO A 267 22.12 48.94 -26.22
C PRO A 267 23.21 48.45 -27.21
N PRO A 268 23.03 48.70 -28.52
CA PRO A 268 23.97 48.24 -29.53
C PRO A 268 25.34 48.90 -29.35
N PRO A 269 26.45 48.17 -29.62
CA PRO A 269 27.79 48.73 -29.54
C PRO A 269 28.03 49.78 -30.64
N SER A 270 28.74 50.84 -30.25
CA SER A 270 29.22 51.92 -31.10
C SER A 270 30.12 51.40 -32.24
N PRO A 271 30.03 51.95 -33.47
CA PRO A 271 30.81 51.46 -34.61
C PRO A 271 32.32 51.64 -34.40
N SER A 272 33.09 50.57 -34.62
CA SER A 272 34.55 50.60 -34.67
C SER A 272 35.08 51.28 -35.95
N PRO A 273 36.25 51.96 -35.88
CA PRO A 273 36.83 52.74 -36.97
C PRO A 273 37.32 51.87 -38.17
N PRO A 274 37.51 52.49 -39.36
CA PRO A 274 37.76 51.77 -40.60
C PRO A 274 39.15 51.09 -40.63
N PRO A 275 39.29 49.97 -41.37
CA PRO A 275 40.55 49.23 -41.47
C PRO A 275 41.58 49.96 -42.33
N SER A 276 42.86 49.84 -41.92
CA SER A 276 44.04 50.30 -42.67
C SER A 276 44.29 49.45 -43.92
N PRO A 277 44.94 50.03 -44.96
CA PRO A 277 45.03 49.42 -46.30
C PRO A 277 45.95 48.20 -46.37
N PRO A 278 45.70 47.28 -47.33
CA PRO A 278 46.42 46.02 -47.45
C PRO A 278 47.79 46.17 -48.14
N PRO A 279 48.79 45.34 -47.79
CA PRO A 279 50.03 45.22 -48.56
C PRO A 279 49.87 44.33 -49.82
N SER A 280 50.66 44.68 -50.83
CA SER A 280 50.66 44.23 -52.24
C SER A 280 51.02 42.75 -52.47
N PRO A 281 50.67 42.14 -53.63
CA PRO A 281 50.62 40.70 -53.85
C PRO A 281 51.97 40.06 -54.23
N SER A 282 52.14 38.78 -53.88
CA SER A 282 53.21 37.91 -54.38
C SER A 282 52.71 36.94 -55.47
N PRO A 283 53.59 36.56 -56.44
CA PRO A 283 53.22 35.95 -57.72
C PRO A 283 52.91 34.43 -57.65
N PRO A 284 52.23 33.86 -58.68
CA PRO A 284 51.76 32.48 -58.68
C PRO A 284 52.77 31.50 -59.30
N PRO A 285 52.84 30.25 -58.82
CA PRO A 285 53.39 29.15 -59.61
C PRO A 285 52.40 27.99 -59.86
N SER A 286 52.10 27.79 -61.15
CA SER A 286 52.21 26.58 -62.00
C SER A 286 51.57 25.19 -61.66
N PRO A 287 51.20 24.39 -62.70
CA PRO A 287 50.15 23.36 -62.68
C PRO A 287 50.61 21.95 -62.21
N PRO A 288 49.67 21.00 -61.97
CA PRO A 288 49.98 19.75 -61.27
C PRO A 288 50.66 18.70 -62.17
N SER A 289 51.59 17.94 -61.59
CA SER A 289 52.22 16.76 -62.20
C SER A 289 51.45 15.46 -61.91
N PRO A 290 51.59 14.42 -62.76
CA PRO A 290 50.64 13.33 -62.84
C PRO A 290 50.82 12.23 -61.78
N ARG A 291 49.69 11.59 -61.48
CA ARG A 291 49.48 10.51 -60.51
C ARG A 291 50.31 9.25 -60.85
N PRO A 292 51.03 8.64 -59.89
CA PRO A 292 51.70 7.36 -60.09
C PRO A 292 50.70 6.17 -60.09
N PRO A 293 51.03 5.06 -60.78
CA PRO A 293 50.16 3.89 -60.96
C PRO A 293 50.05 3.03 -59.68
N PRO A 294 48.98 2.23 -59.54
CA PRO A 294 48.73 1.44 -58.33
C PRO A 294 49.70 0.26 -58.18
N PRO A 295 50.05 -0.13 -56.94
CA PRO A 295 50.87 -1.31 -56.67
C PRO A 295 50.08 -2.62 -56.90
N PRO A 296 50.76 -3.75 -57.19
CA PRO A 296 50.14 -4.98 -57.63
C PRO A 296 49.36 -5.71 -56.52
N LEU A 297 48.30 -6.41 -56.94
CA LEU A 297 47.46 -7.27 -56.10
C LEU A 297 48.31 -8.30 -55.35
N ARG A 298 48.13 -8.35 -54.02
CA ARG A 298 48.63 -9.45 -53.20
C ARG A 298 47.64 -10.61 -53.24
N SER A 299 48.19 -11.80 -53.44
CA SER A 299 47.53 -13.12 -53.43
C SER A 299 46.64 -13.37 -52.21
N PRO A 300 45.63 -14.25 -52.34
CA PRO A 300 44.69 -14.56 -51.27
C PRO A 300 45.37 -15.24 -50.08
N SER A 301 44.98 -14.80 -48.89
CA SER A 301 45.34 -15.38 -47.60
C SER A 301 44.79 -16.82 -47.48
N PRO A 302 45.53 -17.78 -46.90
CA PRO A 302 45.05 -19.13 -46.69
C PRO A 302 43.89 -19.19 -45.68
N PRO A 303 43.01 -20.21 -45.75
CA PRO A 303 41.85 -20.32 -44.87
C PRO A 303 42.26 -20.51 -43.41
N PRO A 304 41.44 -20.05 -42.45
CA PRO A 304 41.73 -20.17 -41.03
C PRO A 304 41.77 -21.64 -40.60
N ARG A 305 42.80 -21.98 -39.84
CA ARG A 305 43.02 -23.27 -39.18
C ARG A 305 41.87 -23.53 -38.17
N PRO A 306 41.31 -24.74 -38.08
CA PRO A 306 40.34 -25.08 -37.04
C PRO A 306 40.94 -24.88 -35.65
N ALA A 307 40.16 -24.27 -34.75
CA ALA A 307 40.50 -24.10 -33.35
C ALA A 307 40.69 -25.49 -32.66
N PRO A 308 41.60 -25.61 -31.68
CA PRO A 308 41.81 -26.87 -30.96
C PRO A 308 40.54 -27.30 -30.21
N LEU A 309 40.18 -28.59 -30.31
CA LEU A 309 39.14 -29.19 -29.47
C LEU A 309 39.54 -29.10 -27.98
N PRO A 310 38.57 -28.86 -27.08
CA PRO A 310 38.81 -28.90 -25.64
C PRO A 310 39.20 -30.30 -25.17
N PRO A 311 40.03 -30.44 -24.11
CA PRO A 311 40.46 -31.73 -23.62
C PRO A 311 39.28 -32.56 -23.09
N ALA A 312 39.31 -33.86 -23.41
CA ALA A 312 38.33 -34.85 -22.98
C ALA A 312 38.22 -34.90 -21.45
N LYS A 313 36.98 -34.86 -20.96
CA LYS A 313 36.62 -35.07 -19.56
C LYS A 313 36.97 -36.51 -19.15
N PRO A 314 37.51 -36.76 -17.94
CA PRO A 314 37.82 -38.12 -17.49
C PRO A 314 36.56 -38.99 -17.43
N SER A 315 36.68 -40.19 -18.01
CA SER A 315 35.67 -41.25 -17.97
C SER A 315 35.48 -41.77 -16.55
N PRO A 316 34.24 -41.94 -16.05
CA PRO A 316 34.00 -42.60 -14.77
C PRO A 316 34.19 -44.12 -14.90
N ALA A 317 35.00 -44.68 -14.00
CA ALA A 317 35.17 -46.12 -13.84
C ALA A 317 33.86 -46.85 -13.49
N PRO A 318 33.70 -48.14 -13.83
CA PRO A 318 32.46 -48.88 -13.60
C PRO A 318 32.21 -49.05 -12.11
N ARG A 319 31.07 -48.54 -11.61
CA ARG A 319 30.57 -48.85 -10.28
C ARG A 319 29.76 -50.14 -10.35
N THR A 320 30.16 -51.08 -9.50
CA THR A 320 29.50 -52.35 -9.19
C THR A 320 28.05 -52.17 -8.71
N PRO A 321 27.15 -53.13 -8.99
CA PRO A 321 25.77 -53.06 -8.52
C PRO A 321 25.68 -53.33 -7.01
N PRO A 322 24.75 -52.69 -6.28
CA PRO A 322 24.54 -52.93 -4.86
C PRO A 322 23.87 -54.30 -4.63
N PRO A 323 24.13 -54.97 -3.49
CA PRO A 323 23.49 -56.24 -3.18
C PRO A 323 21.98 -56.04 -2.97
N GLN A 324 21.21 -56.97 -3.54
CA GLN A 324 19.77 -57.09 -3.37
C GLN A 324 19.44 -57.21 -1.88
N ARG A 325 18.59 -56.30 -1.39
CA ARG A 325 18.05 -56.35 -0.03
C ARG A 325 16.90 -57.36 -0.04
N LEU A 326 17.05 -58.45 0.73
CA LEU A 326 15.99 -59.41 1.02
C LEU A 326 14.74 -58.71 1.60
N PRO A 327 13.52 -59.27 1.38
CA PRO A 327 12.31 -58.74 1.98
C PRO A 327 12.26 -59.12 3.46
N SER A 328 12.19 -58.11 4.34
CA SER A 328 11.83 -58.31 5.75
C SER A 328 10.35 -58.04 5.99
N PRO A 329 9.73 -58.73 6.96
CA PRO A 329 8.35 -59.17 6.88
C PRO A 329 7.33 -58.13 7.34
N SER A 330 6.12 -58.29 6.80
CA SER A 330 4.87 -57.69 7.29
C SER A 330 4.73 -57.87 8.80
N LEU A 331 4.72 -56.77 9.55
CA LEU A 331 4.17 -56.76 10.91
C LEU A 331 2.66 -56.62 10.82
N LYS A 332 1.98 -57.74 11.11
CA LYS A 332 0.55 -57.80 11.42
C LYS A 332 0.20 -56.83 12.57
N PRO A 333 -1.01 -56.26 12.58
CA PRO A 333 -1.52 -55.55 13.75
C PRO A 333 -1.83 -56.56 14.86
N SER A 334 -1.36 -56.28 16.08
CA SER A 334 -1.74 -57.03 17.28
C SER A 334 -2.67 -56.18 18.16
N PRO A 335 -3.60 -56.80 18.91
CA PRO A 335 -4.88 -56.20 19.26
C PRO A 335 -4.83 -55.35 20.53
N ALA A 336 -5.80 -54.44 20.60
CA ALA A 336 -6.16 -53.68 21.78
C ALA A 336 -6.43 -54.60 22.98
N ARG A 337 -5.90 -54.22 24.15
CA ARG A 337 -6.35 -54.74 25.45
C ARG A 337 -7.13 -53.64 26.18
N PRO A 338 -8.29 -53.94 26.81
CA PRO A 338 -9.14 -52.93 27.43
C PRO A 338 -8.59 -52.46 28.77
N LEU A 339 -8.72 -51.16 29.05
CA LEU A 339 -8.58 -50.61 30.40
C LEU A 339 -9.87 -50.87 31.21
N PRO A 340 -9.79 -51.09 32.54
CA PRO A 340 -10.93 -51.45 33.36
C PRO A 340 -11.81 -50.24 33.73
N LEU A 341 -13.13 -50.47 33.79
CA LEU A 341 -14.12 -49.56 34.36
C LEU A 341 -13.86 -49.32 35.87
N PRO A 342 -14.10 -48.10 36.40
CA PRO A 342 -14.19 -47.90 37.85
C PRO A 342 -15.61 -48.22 38.37
N PRO A 343 -15.74 -48.70 39.62
CA PRO A 343 -17.04 -49.03 40.20
C PRO A 343 -17.74 -47.78 40.78
N SER A 344 -19.07 -47.75 40.69
CA SER A 344 -19.92 -46.93 41.56
C SER A 344 -20.05 -47.55 42.95
N PRO A 345 -20.21 -46.72 43.99
CA PRO A 345 -21.29 -47.01 44.93
C PRO A 345 -22.10 -45.76 45.37
N SER A 346 -23.33 -46.06 45.78
CA SER A 346 -24.40 -45.17 46.23
C SER A 346 -24.25 -44.70 47.69
N SER A 347 -24.72 -43.46 47.94
CA SER A 347 -25.39 -42.90 49.14
C SER A 347 -24.83 -43.08 50.57
N SER A 348 -24.49 -41.97 51.25
CA SER A 348 -25.27 -41.34 52.37
C SER A 348 -24.43 -40.56 53.43
N LYS A 349 -24.58 -39.21 53.48
CA LYS A 349 -24.55 -38.25 54.64
C LYS A 349 -23.28 -38.14 55.56
N PRO A 350 -23.09 -37.07 56.38
CA PRO A 350 -23.36 -35.61 56.30
C PRO A 350 -22.07 -34.75 56.20
N ALA A 351 -22.23 -33.47 55.85
CA ALA A 351 -21.17 -32.47 55.73
C ALA A 351 -20.42 -32.16 57.06
N PRO A 352 -19.08 -32.00 57.04
CA PRO A 352 -18.35 -31.25 58.05
C PRO A 352 -18.09 -29.81 57.60
N ARG A 353 -18.13 -28.91 58.60
CA ARG A 353 -17.98 -27.46 58.52
C ARG A 353 -16.68 -27.03 57.81
N PHE A 354 -16.80 -26.00 56.97
CA PHE A 354 -15.68 -25.25 56.42
C PHE A 354 -14.84 -24.59 57.53
N PRO A 355 -13.52 -24.77 57.56
CA PRO A 355 -12.62 -23.86 58.29
C PRO A 355 -12.49 -22.53 57.51
N PRO A 356 -12.17 -21.41 58.20
CA PRO A 356 -12.08 -20.10 57.56
C PRO A 356 -10.95 -20.03 56.52
N PRO A 357 -11.05 -19.15 55.50
CA PRO A 357 -10.11 -19.12 54.40
C PRO A 357 -8.71 -18.71 54.88
N SER A 358 -7.75 -19.59 54.64
CA SER A 358 -6.32 -19.34 54.85
C SER A 358 -5.86 -18.21 53.92
N SER A 359 -5.24 -17.18 54.49
CA SER A 359 -4.70 -15.98 53.86
C SER A 359 -3.47 -16.21 52.95
N LYS A 360 -3.43 -17.31 52.21
CA LYS A 360 -2.30 -17.58 51.31
C LYS A 360 -2.47 -16.79 50.01
N PRO A 361 -1.51 -15.91 49.63
CA PRO A 361 -1.58 -15.19 48.37
C PRO A 361 -1.66 -16.17 47.19
N PRO A 362 -2.38 -15.83 46.10
CA PRO A 362 -2.41 -16.66 44.90
C PRO A 362 -0.98 -16.93 44.40
N PRO A 363 -0.71 -18.12 43.82
CA PRO A 363 0.59 -18.41 43.26
C PRO A 363 0.95 -17.33 42.23
N ARG A 364 2.15 -16.77 42.39
CA ARG A 364 2.72 -15.75 41.51
C ARG A 364 2.59 -16.25 40.07
N ALA A 365 2.05 -15.40 39.20
CA ALA A 365 2.03 -15.66 37.77
C ALA A 365 3.42 -16.16 37.31
N PRO A 366 3.50 -17.18 36.44
CA PRO A 366 4.78 -17.67 35.95
C PRO A 366 5.57 -16.48 35.40
N SER A 367 6.79 -16.31 35.90
CA SER A 367 7.72 -15.28 35.45
C SER A 367 7.82 -15.34 33.92
N PRO A 368 7.79 -14.21 33.20
CA PRO A 368 8.00 -14.22 31.76
C PRO A 368 9.34 -14.91 31.46
N PRO A 369 9.41 -15.75 30.42
CA PRO A 369 10.65 -16.38 30.02
C PRO A 369 11.74 -15.30 29.79
N PRO A 370 13.03 -15.62 30.04
CA PRO A 370 14.12 -14.67 29.80
C PRO A 370 14.04 -14.11 28.37
N PRO A 371 14.43 -12.84 28.14
CA PRO A 371 14.27 -12.18 26.85
C PRO A 371 15.06 -12.95 25.78
N GLN A 372 14.35 -13.77 25.01
CA GLN A 372 14.92 -14.36 23.82
C GLN A 372 15.18 -13.20 22.86
N LYS A 373 16.44 -13.05 22.44
CA LYS A 373 16.80 -12.11 21.38
C LYS A 373 16.24 -12.68 20.08
N TYR A 374 14.96 -12.45 19.82
CA TYR A 374 14.37 -12.76 18.53
C TYR A 374 15.14 -11.94 17.47
N THR A 375 15.70 -12.63 16.48
CA THR A 375 16.42 -12.02 15.35
C THR A 375 15.69 -12.35 14.06
N CYS A 376 15.81 -11.47 13.07
CA CYS A 376 15.32 -11.74 11.73
C CYS A 376 16.46 -12.33 10.89
N SER A 377 16.30 -13.58 10.46
CA SER A 377 17.31 -14.26 9.66
C SER A 377 17.40 -13.67 8.24
N LEU A 378 18.63 -13.40 7.79
CA LEU A 378 18.96 -12.96 6.43
C LEU A 378 19.24 -14.11 5.46
N THR A 379 19.28 -15.35 5.96
CA THR A 379 19.63 -16.54 5.17
C THR A 379 18.63 -17.69 5.31
N ASP A 380 17.85 -17.72 6.39
CA ASP A 380 16.88 -18.76 6.64
C ASP A 380 15.46 -18.28 6.31
N ALA A 381 14.78 -19.07 5.49
CA ALA A 381 13.39 -18.89 5.09
C ALA A 381 12.45 -19.92 5.72
N SER A 382 12.93 -20.72 6.68
CA SER A 382 12.14 -21.74 7.37
C SER A 382 10.94 -21.13 8.08
N ALA A 383 9.88 -21.93 8.26
CA ALA A 383 8.69 -21.51 9.01
C ALA A 383 9.06 -20.98 10.41
N THR A 384 10.03 -21.62 11.07
CA THR A 384 10.56 -21.20 12.37
C THR A 384 11.17 -19.81 12.29
N ALA A 385 12.12 -19.58 11.37
CA ALA A 385 12.76 -18.28 11.20
C ALA A 385 11.75 -17.16 10.86
N ILE A 386 10.73 -17.49 10.07
CA ILE A 386 9.64 -16.55 9.75
C ILE A 386 8.87 -16.15 11.02
N MET A 387 8.44 -17.13 11.83
CA MET A 387 7.69 -16.85 13.07
C MET A 387 8.55 -16.12 14.11
N GLU A 388 9.83 -16.45 14.23
CA GLU A 388 10.78 -15.75 15.09
C GLU A 388 10.96 -14.30 14.65
N CYS A 389 11.12 -14.05 13.35
CA CYS A 389 11.26 -12.69 12.82
C CYS A 389 9.97 -11.87 13.02
N VAL A 390 8.78 -12.48 12.87
CA VAL A 390 7.51 -11.80 13.24
C VAL A 390 7.55 -11.35 14.70
N ASN A 391 7.90 -12.23 15.63
CA ASN A 391 7.94 -11.89 17.05
C ASN A 391 9.04 -10.87 17.37
N ALA A 392 10.19 -10.93 16.67
CA ALA A 392 11.26 -9.94 16.75
C ALA A 392 10.76 -8.54 16.39
N VAL A 393 10.10 -8.42 15.24
CA VAL A 393 9.61 -7.14 14.70
C VAL A 393 8.44 -6.60 15.52
N ARG A 394 7.59 -7.47 16.07
CA ARG A 394 6.53 -7.07 17.00
C ARG A 394 7.08 -6.44 18.28
N LEU A 395 8.13 -7.02 18.84
CA LEU A 395 8.81 -6.50 20.04
C LEU A 395 9.64 -5.25 19.74
N ASN A 396 10.35 -5.26 18.61
CA ASN A 396 11.25 -4.18 18.20
C ASN A 396 11.04 -3.85 16.71
N PRO A 397 10.10 -2.95 16.39
CA PRO A 397 9.84 -2.56 15.00
C PRO A 397 11.05 -1.97 14.31
N ALA A 398 11.99 -1.36 15.05
CA ALA A 398 13.20 -0.76 14.51
C ALA A 398 14.14 -1.76 13.82
N LEU A 399 13.93 -3.08 13.99
CA LEU A 399 14.58 -4.09 13.13
C LEU A 399 14.25 -3.91 11.64
N MET A 400 13.17 -3.19 11.33
CA MET A 400 12.76 -2.82 9.98
C MET A 400 13.07 -1.35 9.67
N SER A 401 13.96 -0.67 10.40
CA SER A 401 14.32 0.73 10.16
C SER A 401 14.86 0.98 8.75
N ASP A 402 15.55 -0.01 8.20
CA ASP A 402 16.13 0.04 6.84
C ASP A 402 15.06 -0.16 5.76
N MET A 403 13.85 -0.60 6.14
CA MET A 403 12.74 -0.69 5.22
C MET A 403 12.30 0.72 4.83
N PRO A 404 12.13 0.99 3.54
CA PRO A 404 11.95 2.36 3.08
C PRO A 404 10.57 2.95 3.46
N CYS A 405 9.63 2.10 3.89
CA CYS A 405 8.35 2.53 4.45
C CYS A 405 8.42 2.89 5.95
N TYR A 406 9.49 2.55 6.67
CA TYR A 406 9.54 2.57 8.14
C TYR A 406 9.19 3.92 8.74
N ALA A 407 9.81 5.00 8.26
CA ALA A 407 9.59 6.36 8.75
C ALA A 407 8.10 6.77 8.71
N SER A 408 7.34 6.30 7.72
CA SER A 408 5.91 6.63 7.58
C SER A 408 4.99 5.82 8.51
N VAL A 409 5.50 4.76 9.11
CA VAL A 409 4.71 3.81 9.89
C VAL A 409 5.14 3.68 11.33
N GLU A 410 6.29 4.26 11.68
CA GLU A 410 6.95 4.14 12.99
C GLU A 410 5.99 4.40 14.16
N ALA A 411 5.24 5.50 14.13
CA ALA A 411 4.29 5.84 15.19
C ALA A 411 3.22 4.74 15.40
N ASN A 412 2.74 4.12 14.33
CA ASN A 412 1.67 3.11 14.37
C ASN A 412 2.19 1.71 14.76
N VAL A 413 3.46 1.41 14.48
CA VAL A 413 4.06 0.11 14.80
C VAL A 413 4.71 0.08 16.19
N THR A 414 5.05 1.24 16.74
CA THR A 414 5.64 1.36 18.08
C THR A 414 4.60 1.53 19.19
N SER A 415 3.38 2.00 18.88
CA SER A 415 2.34 2.26 19.87
C SER A 415 0.98 1.65 19.50
N PRO A 416 0.33 0.89 20.40
CA PRO A 416 0.89 0.32 21.63
C PRO A 416 2.03 -0.70 21.36
N PRO A 417 2.91 -1.02 22.32
CA PRO A 417 3.88 -2.10 22.12
C PRO A 417 3.18 -3.44 21.85
N ARG A 418 3.67 -4.22 20.89
CA ARG A 418 3.12 -5.55 20.59
C ARG A 418 3.86 -6.64 21.35
N LEU A 419 3.10 -7.57 21.90
CA LEU A 419 3.63 -8.79 22.51
C LEU A 419 3.86 -9.87 21.44
N PRO A 420 4.80 -10.81 21.68
CA PRO A 420 4.99 -11.97 20.81
C PRO A 420 3.71 -12.79 20.68
N LEU A 421 3.51 -13.34 19.48
CA LEU A 421 2.47 -14.33 19.21
C LEU A 421 2.95 -15.72 19.63
N LEU A 422 2.04 -16.50 20.23
CA LEU A 422 2.31 -17.88 20.60
C LEU A 422 2.25 -18.77 19.35
N VAL A 423 3.31 -19.56 19.11
CA VAL A 423 3.32 -20.52 18.00
C VAL A 423 2.33 -21.65 18.30
N ASN A 424 1.40 -21.88 17.37
CA ASN A 424 0.39 -22.93 17.48
C ASN A 424 0.54 -23.95 16.33
N SER A 425 0.71 -25.22 16.69
CA SER A 425 0.92 -26.29 15.70
C SER A 425 -0.28 -26.52 14.78
N LYS A 426 -1.51 -26.23 15.23
CA LYS A 426 -2.73 -26.34 14.42
C LYS A 426 -2.80 -25.26 13.34
N LEU A 427 -2.40 -24.04 13.69
CA LEU A 427 -2.21 -22.95 12.73
C LEU A 427 -1.10 -23.30 11.72
N SER A 428 0.02 -23.84 12.18
CA SER A 428 1.11 -24.28 11.29
C SER A 428 0.68 -25.41 10.35
N ALA A 429 -0.14 -26.35 10.81
CA ALA A 429 -0.69 -27.41 9.96
C ALA A 429 -1.66 -26.86 8.90
N ALA A 430 -2.51 -25.89 9.26
CA ALA A 430 -3.37 -25.20 8.32
C ALA A 430 -2.57 -24.40 7.27
N ALA A 431 -1.52 -23.69 7.70
CA ALA A 431 -0.62 -22.99 6.79
C ALA A 431 0.10 -23.96 5.85
N ALA A 432 0.55 -25.11 6.36
CA ALA A 432 1.23 -26.14 5.57
C ALA A 432 0.31 -26.72 4.49
N ALA A 433 -0.99 -26.94 4.78
CA ALA A 433 -1.91 -27.46 3.79
C ALA A 433 -2.04 -26.53 2.57
N HIS A 434 -2.18 -25.22 2.78
CA HIS A 434 -2.24 -24.24 1.70
C HIS A 434 -0.88 -24.08 0.99
N ASN A 435 0.22 -24.00 1.75
CA ASN A 435 1.56 -23.86 1.17
C ASN A 435 1.93 -25.07 0.31
N ASN A 436 1.55 -26.28 0.72
CA ASN A 436 1.77 -27.51 -0.07
C ASN A 436 1.03 -27.47 -1.40
N LEU A 437 -0.16 -26.86 -1.46
CA LEU A 437 -0.89 -26.68 -2.71
C LEU A 437 -0.19 -25.66 -3.62
N MET A 438 0.31 -24.55 -3.07
CA MET A 438 1.12 -23.60 -3.86
C MET A 438 2.36 -24.27 -4.46
N VAL A 439 3.05 -25.10 -3.66
CA VAL A 439 4.23 -25.86 -4.11
C VAL A 439 3.85 -26.91 -5.15
N ALA A 440 2.82 -27.72 -4.91
CA ALA A 440 2.41 -28.80 -5.80
C ALA A 440 1.93 -28.28 -7.17
N ASN A 441 1.27 -27.13 -7.19
CA ASN A 441 0.80 -26.49 -8.41
C ASN A 441 1.83 -25.52 -9.01
N ASN A 442 2.95 -25.29 -8.33
CA ASN A 442 3.95 -24.28 -8.67
C ASN A 442 3.31 -22.92 -9.02
N SER A 443 2.34 -22.50 -8.21
CA SER A 443 1.48 -21.36 -8.49
C SER A 443 1.20 -20.57 -7.22
N PHE A 444 1.27 -19.25 -7.32
CA PHE A 444 0.94 -18.32 -6.24
C PHE A 444 -0.54 -17.95 -6.35
N ASN A 445 -1.38 -18.50 -5.47
CA ASN A 445 -2.83 -18.30 -5.52
C ASN A 445 -3.42 -18.26 -4.10
N SER A 446 -4.52 -17.54 -3.93
CA SER A 446 -5.24 -17.41 -2.65
C SER A 446 -6.09 -18.62 -2.30
N ALA A 447 -6.41 -19.46 -3.30
CA ALA A 447 -7.15 -20.69 -3.12
C ALA A 447 -6.90 -21.64 -4.30
N PHE A 448 -7.03 -22.94 -4.04
CA PHE A 448 -6.99 -23.97 -5.08
C PHE A 448 -8.33 -24.70 -5.23
N PRO A 449 -8.64 -25.27 -6.41
CA PRO A 449 -9.84 -26.08 -6.59
C PRO A 449 -9.91 -27.23 -5.57
N GLY A 450 -11.01 -27.30 -4.82
CA GLY A 450 -11.21 -28.31 -3.78
C GLY A 450 -10.51 -28.02 -2.45
N GLU A 451 -9.76 -26.93 -2.34
CA GLU A 451 -9.17 -26.51 -1.07
C GLU A 451 -10.25 -25.97 -0.12
N PRO A 452 -10.33 -26.46 1.13
CA PRO A 452 -11.16 -25.83 2.15
C PRO A 452 -10.74 -24.38 2.36
N VAL A 453 -11.72 -23.48 2.47
CA VAL A 453 -11.45 -22.08 2.85
C VAL A 453 -10.78 -22.03 4.23
N LEU A 454 -10.08 -20.93 4.56
CA LEU A 454 -9.31 -20.79 5.80
C LEU A 454 -10.09 -21.25 7.05
N ARG A 455 -11.36 -20.83 7.17
CA ARG A 455 -12.23 -21.23 8.29
C ARG A 455 -12.30 -22.75 8.44
N ASP A 456 -12.62 -23.46 7.37
CA ASP A 456 -12.81 -24.91 7.39
C ASP A 456 -11.46 -25.62 7.54
N ARG A 457 -10.40 -25.09 6.92
CA ARG A 457 -9.03 -25.59 7.08
C ARG A 457 -8.57 -25.53 8.54
N LEU A 458 -8.91 -24.45 9.26
CA LEU A 458 -8.61 -24.30 10.69
C LEU A 458 -9.45 -25.25 11.56
N LEU A 459 -10.75 -25.35 11.29
CA LEU A 459 -11.64 -26.26 12.02
C LEU A 459 -11.25 -27.74 11.82
N ASN A 460 -10.84 -28.12 10.61
CA ASN A 460 -10.34 -29.47 10.30
C ASN A 460 -9.03 -29.78 11.05
N ASN A 461 -8.23 -28.76 11.37
CA ASN A 461 -7.06 -28.88 12.25
C ASN A 461 -7.42 -28.74 13.74
N SER A 462 -8.71 -28.81 14.09
CA SER A 462 -9.23 -28.66 15.45
C SER A 462 -8.82 -27.34 16.12
N TYR A 463 -8.67 -26.28 15.33
CA TYR A 463 -8.39 -24.93 15.83
C TYR A 463 -9.71 -24.18 16.04
N SER A 464 -10.02 -23.86 17.30
CA SER A 464 -11.17 -23.02 17.65
C SER A 464 -10.74 -21.56 17.69
N PHE A 465 -11.54 -20.67 17.10
CA PHE A 465 -11.20 -19.26 17.01
C PHE A 465 -12.44 -18.37 16.96
N SER A 466 -12.31 -17.14 17.47
CA SER A 466 -13.26 -16.05 17.23
C SER A 466 -12.84 -15.18 16.04
N PHE A 467 -11.53 -15.07 15.82
CA PHE A 467 -10.94 -14.37 14.69
C PHE A 467 -9.71 -15.13 14.18
N ALA A 468 -9.55 -15.20 12.86
CA ALA A 468 -8.40 -15.79 12.22
C ALA A 468 -8.09 -15.07 10.91
N ALA A 469 -6.83 -15.07 10.51
CA ALA A 469 -6.37 -14.44 9.29
C ALA A 469 -5.25 -15.25 8.64
N GLU A 470 -5.03 -15.03 7.36
CA GLU A 470 -3.97 -15.66 6.59
C GLU A 470 -3.33 -14.65 5.64
N GLN A 471 -2.02 -14.80 5.46
CA GLN A 471 -1.25 -14.10 4.43
C GLN A 471 -0.24 -15.06 3.81
N TYR A 472 0.12 -14.83 2.56
CA TYR A 472 1.00 -15.70 1.79
C TYR A 472 1.91 -14.86 0.88
N ALA A 473 3.07 -15.42 0.53
CA ALA A 473 4.07 -14.76 -0.29
C ALA A 473 4.79 -15.76 -1.21
N TYR A 474 5.35 -15.24 -2.29
CA TYR A 474 6.22 -15.97 -3.21
C TYR A 474 7.54 -15.22 -3.38
N GLY A 475 8.59 -15.95 -3.76
CA GLY A 475 9.95 -15.43 -3.90
C GLY A 475 10.66 -15.26 -2.56
N VAL A 476 10.21 -15.99 -1.53
CA VAL A 476 10.78 -15.94 -0.18
C VAL A 476 12.20 -16.53 -0.20
N ARG A 477 13.17 -15.72 0.25
CA ARG A 477 14.59 -16.12 0.32
C ARG A 477 15.11 -16.21 1.74
N ASN A 478 14.58 -15.38 2.63
CA ASN A 478 14.85 -15.40 4.06
C ASN A 478 13.69 -14.70 4.80
N ALA A 479 13.68 -14.85 6.13
CA ALA A 479 12.66 -14.29 6.99
C ALA A 479 12.66 -12.74 6.98
N PHE A 480 13.83 -12.10 7.02
CA PHE A 480 13.94 -10.63 7.03
C PHE A 480 13.26 -9.99 5.81
N ASP A 481 13.51 -10.50 4.61
CA ASP A 481 12.93 -10.01 3.37
C ASP A 481 11.43 -10.19 3.30
N LEU A 482 10.95 -11.35 3.80
CA LEU A 482 9.54 -11.66 3.84
C LEU A 482 8.81 -10.73 4.81
N ILE A 483 9.34 -10.58 6.02
CA ILE A 483 8.73 -9.70 7.02
C ILE A 483 8.85 -8.25 6.58
N GLY A 484 9.94 -7.83 5.94
CA GLY A 484 10.07 -6.50 5.33
C GLY A 484 9.02 -6.22 4.26
N LEU A 485 8.76 -7.20 3.38
CA LEU A 485 7.69 -7.13 2.39
C LEU A 485 6.33 -6.91 3.05
N TRP A 486 5.99 -7.73 4.05
CA TRP A 486 4.72 -7.62 4.75
C TRP A 486 4.63 -6.35 5.59
N PHE A 487 5.73 -5.92 6.20
CA PHE A 487 5.82 -4.70 6.98
C PHE A 487 5.50 -3.46 6.13
N CYS A 488 5.92 -3.41 4.87
CA CYS A 488 5.59 -2.30 3.98
C CYS A 488 4.23 -2.40 3.28
N SER A 489 3.51 -3.53 3.40
CA SER A 489 2.14 -3.67 2.91
C SER A 489 1.15 -3.26 4.01
N SER A 490 0.23 -2.33 3.74
CA SER A 490 -0.75 -1.88 4.75
C SER A 490 -1.57 -3.04 5.32
N GLY A 491 -2.17 -3.86 4.45
CA GLY A 491 -2.94 -5.04 4.87
C GLY A 491 -2.12 -6.05 5.67
N SER A 492 -0.92 -6.41 5.19
CA SER A 492 -0.08 -7.41 5.87
C SER A 492 0.52 -6.88 7.18
N ARG A 493 0.90 -5.60 7.22
CA ARG A 493 1.35 -4.93 8.46
C ARG A 493 0.23 -4.85 9.49
N GLY A 494 -1.02 -4.67 9.06
CA GLY A 494 -2.19 -4.73 9.93
C GLY A 494 -2.31 -6.06 10.68
N LEU A 495 -1.99 -7.17 10.03
CA LEU A 495 -1.93 -8.50 10.68
C LEU A 495 -0.70 -8.63 11.58
N LEU A 496 0.48 -8.24 11.07
CA LEU A 496 1.75 -8.28 11.81
C LEU A 496 1.66 -7.52 13.14
N PHE A 497 0.93 -6.40 13.17
CA PHE A 497 0.71 -5.54 14.33
C PHE A 497 -0.74 -5.54 14.83
N SER A 498 -1.53 -6.58 14.57
CA SER A 498 -2.87 -6.65 15.17
C SER A 498 -2.75 -6.93 16.67
N CYS A 499 -3.55 -6.21 17.48
CA CYS A 499 -3.75 -6.54 18.89
C CYS A 499 -4.69 -7.75 19.05
N GLN A 500 -5.55 -8.02 18.06
CA GLN A 500 -6.57 -9.08 18.16
C GLN A 500 -6.01 -10.48 17.89
N LEU A 501 -4.74 -10.60 17.52
CA LEU A 501 -4.10 -11.88 17.22
C LEU A 501 -3.17 -12.24 18.37
N THR A 502 -3.28 -13.45 18.91
CA THR A 502 -2.43 -13.94 20.00
C THR A 502 -1.61 -15.15 19.62
N GLU A 503 -1.98 -15.82 18.52
CA GLU A 503 -1.32 -17.03 18.05
C GLU A 503 -0.95 -16.94 16.58
N ILE A 504 0.10 -17.68 16.20
CA ILE A 504 0.66 -17.70 14.85
C ILE A 504 1.02 -19.13 14.44
N GLY A 505 0.92 -19.42 13.15
CA GLY A 505 1.51 -20.57 12.51
C GLY A 505 2.07 -20.21 11.15
N ALA A 506 3.05 -20.95 10.67
CA ALA A 506 3.63 -20.70 9.36
C ALA A 506 4.07 -21.99 8.68
N ALA A 507 4.15 -21.94 7.36
CA ALA A 507 4.78 -22.93 6.52
C ALA A 507 5.52 -22.23 5.38
N SER A 508 6.66 -22.79 4.98
CA SER A 508 7.41 -22.31 3.82
C SER A 508 8.10 -23.46 3.11
N ALA A 509 8.10 -23.41 1.78
CA ALA A 509 8.77 -24.38 0.93
C ALA A 509 8.83 -23.86 -0.51
N ALA A 510 9.89 -24.21 -1.24
CA ALA A 510 10.10 -23.86 -2.66
C ALA A 510 9.87 -22.37 -3.00
N GLY A 511 10.26 -21.46 -2.10
CA GLY A 511 10.10 -20.01 -2.27
C GLY A 511 8.68 -19.49 -1.97
N PHE A 512 7.74 -20.35 -1.60
CA PHE A 512 6.44 -19.99 -1.08
C PHE A 512 6.46 -19.92 0.45
N ALA A 513 5.65 -19.02 1.01
CA ALA A 513 5.34 -19.02 2.43
C ALA A 513 3.86 -18.72 2.67
N THR A 514 3.29 -19.37 3.68
CA THR A 514 1.96 -19.10 4.22
C THR A 514 2.08 -18.86 5.71
N GLN A 515 1.40 -17.84 6.21
CA GLN A 515 1.31 -17.51 7.62
C GLN A 515 -0.15 -17.36 8.02
N THR A 516 -0.53 -18.06 9.07
CA THR A 516 -1.86 -18.03 9.66
C THR A 516 -1.79 -17.45 11.05
N TYR A 517 -2.86 -16.79 11.47
CA TYR A 517 -2.99 -16.18 12.78
C TYR A 517 -4.32 -16.53 13.42
N GLY A 518 -4.37 -16.49 14.74
CA GLY A 518 -5.59 -16.81 15.46
C GLY A 518 -5.78 -16.09 16.78
N CYS A 519 -7.06 -15.93 17.12
CA CYS A 519 -7.57 -15.60 18.43
C CYS A 519 -8.46 -16.75 18.93
N PRO A 520 -8.00 -17.58 19.87
CA PRO A 520 -8.75 -18.73 20.35
C PRO A 520 -9.87 -18.37 21.34
N GLY A 521 -9.80 -17.21 21.99
CA GLY A 521 -10.77 -16.74 22.99
C GLY A 521 -11.90 -15.89 22.41
N ALA A 522 -12.90 -15.57 23.23
CA ALA A 522 -13.95 -14.61 22.84
C ALA A 522 -13.40 -13.20 22.59
N THR A 523 -12.34 -12.83 23.31
CA THR A 523 -11.54 -11.62 23.09
C THR A 523 -10.06 -11.98 23.21
N CYS A 524 -9.24 -11.40 22.35
CA CYS A 524 -7.78 -11.52 22.41
C CYS A 524 -7.15 -10.15 22.37
N ASN A 525 -6.11 -9.96 23.16
CA ASN A 525 -5.31 -8.75 23.15
C ASN A 525 -3.83 -9.09 23.36
N SER A 526 -3.04 -8.91 22.31
CA SER A 526 -1.58 -9.07 22.33
C SER A 526 -0.85 -7.72 22.40
N CYS A 527 -1.53 -6.63 22.75
CA CYS A 527 -0.90 -5.33 22.96
C CYS A 527 -0.61 -5.13 24.44
N ALA A 528 0.56 -4.58 24.74
CA ALA A 528 0.90 -4.22 26.11
C ALA A 528 -0.11 -3.18 26.63
N PRO A 529 -0.52 -3.27 27.91
CA PRO A 529 -1.33 -2.22 28.53
C PRO A 529 -0.62 -0.87 28.38
N GLN A 530 -1.36 0.19 28.05
CA GLN A 530 -0.75 1.52 28.03
C GLN A 530 -0.30 1.90 29.46
N PRO A 531 0.86 2.56 29.60
CA PRO A 531 1.24 3.16 30.88
C PRO A 531 0.13 4.11 31.36
N PRO A 532 -0.11 4.21 32.68
CA PRO A 532 -0.99 5.25 33.19
C PRO A 532 -0.49 6.63 32.75
N PRO A 533 -1.39 7.61 32.50
CA PRO A 533 -0.98 8.96 32.16
C PRO A 533 -0.04 9.52 33.24
N PRO A 534 0.94 10.36 32.87
CA PRO A 534 1.83 10.98 33.84
C PRO A 534 0.99 11.78 34.86
N PRO A 535 1.39 11.81 36.13
CA PRO A 535 0.70 12.64 37.11
C PRO A 535 0.75 14.12 36.68
N PRO A 536 -0.27 14.93 37.03
CA PRO A 536 -0.25 16.35 36.72
C PRO A 536 1.02 17.01 37.27
N PRO A 537 1.56 18.04 36.59
CA PRO A 537 2.73 18.75 37.09
C PRO A 537 2.46 19.29 38.50
N PRO A 538 3.47 19.29 39.39
CA PRO A 538 3.32 19.89 40.71
C PRO A 538 2.90 21.37 40.56
N PRO A 539 2.08 21.90 41.50
CA PRO A 539 1.72 23.31 41.47
C PRO A 539 2.99 24.18 41.49
N PRO A 540 2.98 25.34 40.81
CA PRO A 540 4.12 26.25 40.81
C PRO A 540 4.51 26.61 42.24
N LEU A 541 5.82 26.63 42.52
CA LEU A 541 6.32 27.06 43.83
C LEU A 541 5.82 28.48 44.14
N PRO A 542 5.48 28.78 45.40
CA PRO A 542 5.20 30.14 45.82
C PRO A 542 6.35 31.07 45.42
N SER A 543 6.03 32.25 44.89
CA SER A 543 7.03 33.27 44.60
C SER A 543 7.85 33.56 45.86
N PRO A 544 9.19 33.70 45.75
CA PRO A 544 10.01 34.06 46.89
C PRO A 544 9.54 35.41 47.47
N PRO A 545 9.55 35.58 48.80
CA PRO A 545 9.18 36.85 49.41
C PRO A 545 10.09 37.97 48.87
N PRO A 546 9.57 39.20 48.71
CA PRO A 546 10.37 40.32 48.24
C PRO A 546 11.58 40.54 49.17
N PRO A 547 12.74 40.95 48.62
CA PRO A 547 13.92 41.22 49.43
C PRO A 547 13.61 42.32 50.46
N PRO A 548 14.19 42.21 51.68
CA PRO A 548 13.99 43.23 52.70
C PRO A 548 14.46 44.59 52.20
N SER A 549 13.68 45.64 52.50
CA SER A 549 14.01 47.02 52.16
C SER A 549 15.39 47.39 52.70
N PRO A 550 16.22 48.13 51.94
CA PRO A 550 17.53 48.56 52.42
C PRO A 550 17.38 49.42 53.69
N PRO A 551 18.31 49.29 54.65
CA PRO A 551 18.29 50.10 55.86
C PRO A 551 18.42 51.59 55.51
N PRO A 552 17.72 52.49 56.23
CA PRO A 552 17.85 53.92 56.01
C PRO A 552 19.31 54.37 56.26
N PRO A 553 19.81 55.35 55.50
CA PRO A 553 21.16 55.88 55.70
C PRO A 553 21.28 56.44 57.13
N LEU A 554 22.35 56.03 57.82
CA LEU A 554 22.69 56.54 59.15
C LEU A 554 23.11 58.02 59.08
N PRO A 555 22.79 58.82 60.11
CA PRO A 555 22.89 60.28 60.12
C PRO A 555 24.32 60.84 60.04
#